data_AF-A0A3S2TN05-F1
#
_entry.id   AF-A0A3S2TN05-F1
#
_cell.length_a   1.000
_cell.length_b   1.000
_cell.length_c   1.000
_cell.angle_alpha   90.00
_cell.angle_beta   90.00
_cell.angle_gamma   90.00
#
_symmetry.space_group_name_H-M   'P 1'
#
loop_
_entity.id
_entity.type
_entity.pdbx_description
1 polymer ?
#
loop_
_entity_poly.entity_id
_entity_poly.type
_entity_poly.pdbx_seq_one_letter_code
_entity_poly.pdbx_strand_id
1 'polypeptide(L)'
;MRHEVQPPSLRQAPESVWLRLWFWLAAPAPANAAPPVSRLPGIREDFLTALADMGTDETAALRQRVMRSHSLRELWHLRAEVYRLVAVHHSQAEAEHRLANLNRHFPTRAPRSGFMPL
;
A
#
# COMPACT_ATOMS: atom_id res chain seq x y z
N MET A 1 -0.70 -32.54 -31.96
CA MET A 1 0.31 -31.60 -31.45
C MET A 1 -0.32 -30.22 -31.38
N ARG A 2 -0.64 -29.71 -30.18
CA ARG A 2 -1.13 -28.34 -29.96
C ARG A 2 -0.02 -27.56 -29.26
N HIS A 3 0.44 -26.50 -29.90
CA HIS A 3 1.33 -25.52 -29.30
C HIS A 3 0.53 -24.73 -28.26
N GLU A 4 0.68 -25.05 -26.98
CA GLU A 4 0.31 -24.15 -25.89
C GLU A 4 1.25 -22.96 -25.93
N VAL A 5 0.78 -21.87 -26.53
CA VAL A 5 1.42 -20.57 -26.44
C VAL A 5 1.14 -20.04 -25.03
N GLN A 6 2.07 -20.33 -24.12
CA GLN A 6 2.11 -19.77 -22.79
C GLN A 6 2.38 -18.25 -22.90
N PRO A 7 1.56 -17.35 -22.33
CA PRO A 7 1.81 -15.92 -22.43
C PRO A 7 3.12 -15.57 -21.67
N PRO A 8 4.08 -14.88 -22.30
CA PRO A 8 5.42 -14.60 -21.75
C PRO A 8 5.43 -13.58 -20.59
N SER A 9 4.29 -13.26 -19.96
CA SER A 9 4.16 -12.17 -18.99
C SER A 9 4.55 -12.55 -17.56
N LEU A 10 4.85 -13.81 -17.26
CA LEU A 10 5.18 -14.27 -15.89
C LEU A 10 6.64 -14.03 -15.47
N ARG A 11 7.51 -13.50 -16.35
CA ARG A 11 8.94 -13.26 -16.03
C ARG A 11 9.29 -11.83 -15.63
N GLN A 12 8.31 -10.95 -15.46
CA GLN A 12 8.57 -9.58 -15.01
C GLN A 12 7.65 -9.25 -13.85
N ALA A 13 7.85 -9.93 -12.73
CA ALA A 13 7.42 -9.33 -11.48
C ALA A 13 8.35 -8.15 -11.23
N PRO A 14 7.86 -6.89 -11.22
CA PRO A 14 8.73 -5.75 -11.04
C PRO A 14 9.39 -5.83 -9.67
N GLU A 15 10.71 -5.60 -9.62
CA GLU A 15 11.55 -5.60 -8.41
C GLU A 15 11.03 -4.60 -7.37
N SER A 16 10.33 -3.55 -7.80
CA SER A 16 9.75 -2.59 -6.86
C SER A 16 8.42 -3.11 -6.29
N VAL A 17 8.43 -3.30 -4.98
CA VAL A 17 7.25 -3.51 -4.14
C VAL A 17 6.17 -2.46 -4.45
N TRP A 18 6.58 -1.24 -4.82
CA TRP A 18 5.71 -0.14 -5.25
C TRP A 18 4.91 -0.42 -6.54
N LEU A 19 5.54 -0.96 -7.59
CA LEU A 19 4.87 -1.27 -8.86
C LEU A 19 3.88 -2.44 -8.70
N ARG A 20 4.24 -3.45 -7.92
CA ARG A 20 3.34 -4.56 -7.56
C ARG A 20 2.05 -4.07 -6.90
N LEU A 21 2.17 -3.01 -6.12
CA LEU A 21 1.06 -2.43 -5.37
C LEU A 21 0.17 -1.51 -6.22
N TRP A 22 0.76 -0.76 -7.16
CA TRP A 22 -0.01 -0.08 -8.21
C TRP A 22 -0.89 -1.05 -9.00
N PHE A 23 -0.36 -2.24 -9.32
CA PHE A 23 -1.12 -3.28 -10.01
C PHE A 23 -2.29 -3.81 -9.16
N TRP A 24 -2.13 -3.91 -7.84
CA TRP A 24 -3.20 -4.32 -6.91
C TRP A 24 -4.36 -3.31 -6.87
N LEU A 25 -4.08 -2.01 -6.99
CA LEU A 25 -5.07 -0.95 -6.98
C LEU A 25 -5.79 -0.75 -8.31
N ALA A 26 -5.09 -0.99 -9.43
CA ALA A 26 -5.66 -0.91 -10.77
C ALA A 26 -6.52 -2.13 -11.12
N ALA A 27 -6.38 -3.24 -10.41
CA ALA A 27 -7.24 -4.39 -10.58
C ALA A 27 -8.68 -4.03 -10.16
N PRO A 28 -9.69 -4.18 -11.03
CA PRO A 28 -11.08 -3.95 -10.65
C PRO A 28 -11.44 -4.89 -9.49
N ALA A 29 -11.64 -4.32 -8.30
CA ALA A 29 -12.03 -5.09 -7.15
C ALA A 29 -13.45 -5.65 -7.39
N PRO A 30 -13.71 -6.95 -7.15
CA PRO A 30 -15.09 -7.43 -7.11
C PRO A 30 -15.77 -6.71 -5.94
N ALA A 31 -16.83 -5.96 -6.25
CA ALA A 31 -17.52 -5.03 -5.36
C ALA A 31 -18.20 -5.65 -4.12
N ASN A 32 -17.84 -6.87 -3.69
CA ASN A 32 -18.59 -7.58 -2.65
C ASN A 32 -17.78 -8.55 -1.76
N ALA A 33 -16.47 -8.39 -1.64
CA ALA A 33 -15.69 -9.12 -0.63
C ALA A 33 -15.41 -8.18 0.55
N ALA A 34 -16.36 -8.08 1.49
CA ALA A 34 -16.13 -7.40 2.77
C ALA A 34 -14.92 -8.06 3.47
N PRO A 35 -13.78 -7.37 3.62
CA PRO A 35 -12.63 -7.94 4.33
C PRO A 35 -12.94 -8.01 5.83
N PRO A 36 -12.31 -8.94 6.57
CA PRO A 36 -12.57 -9.14 7.98
C PRO A 36 -12.28 -7.85 8.77
N VAL A 37 -13.27 -7.44 9.57
CA VAL A 37 -13.22 -6.54 10.73
C VAL A 37 -11.93 -5.69 10.83
N SER A 38 -12.00 -4.51 10.18
CA SER A 38 -11.23 -3.29 10.41
C SER A 38 -9.79 -3.42 10.93
N ARG A 39 -8.84 -3.80 10.06
CA ARG A 39 -7.40 -3.47 10.26
C ARG A 39 -7.11 -1.97 10.07
N LEU A 40 -8.07 -1.24 9.50
CA LEU A 40 -7.95 0.16 9.11
C LEU A 40 -7.62 1.13 10.28
N PRO A 41 -8.15 0.96 11.51
CA PRO A 41 -7.73 1.73 12.68
C PRO A 41 -6.23 1.56 12.98
N GLY A 42 -5.72 0.31 13.03
CA GLY A 42 -4.30 0.07 13.29
C GLY A 42 -3.40 0.67 12.21
N ILE A 43 -3.78 0.53 10.93
CA ILE A 43 -3.03 1.17 9.83
C ILE A 43 -3.05 2.69 9.97
N ARG A 44 -4.17 3.30 10.38
CA ARG A 44 -4.23 4.74 10.64
C ARG A 44 -3.30 5.16 11.78
N GLU A 45 -3.22 4.38 12.85
CA GLU A 45 -2.29 4.63 13.97
C GLU A 45 -0.83 4.56 13.51
N ASP A 46 -0.47 3.59 12.66
CA ASP A 46 0.89 3.49 12.11
C ASP A 46 1.24 4.70 11.24
N PHE A 47 0.30 5.21 10.44
CA PHE A 47 0.46 6.45 9.69
C PHE A 47 0.64 7.66 10.61
N LEU A 48 -0.16 7.77 11.69
CA LEU A 48 -0.02 8.85 12.66
C LEU A 48 1.33 8.79 13.38
N THR A 49 1.79 7.58 13.72
CA THR A 49 3.08 7.34 14.37
C THR A 49 4.23 7.77 13.47
N ALA A 50 4.17 7.45 12.18
CA ALA A 50 5.17 7.90 11.20
C ALA A 50 5.23 9.42 11.03
N LEU A 51 4.17 10.13 11.41
CA LEU A 51 4.08 11.59 11.35
C LEU A 51 4.31 12.25 12.72
N ALA A 52 4.39 11.50 13.82
CA ALA A 52 4.23 12.01 15.19
C ALA A 52 5.27 13.07 15.62
N ASP A 53 6.48 12.94 15.09
CA ASP A 53 7.64 13.79 15.35
C ASP A 53 7.70 15.06 14.50
N MET A 54 6.83 15.20 13.50
CA MET A 54 6.70 16.41 12.69
C MET A 54 5.58 17.32 13.22
N GLY A 55 5.93 18.56 13.56
CA GLY A 55 5.03 19.54 14.19
C GLY A 55 4.45 20.61 13.27
N THR A 56 4.56 20.48 11.94
CA THR A 56 4.15 21.51 10.98
C THR A 56 2.66 21.49 10.66
N ASP A 57 2.12 22.63 10.20
CA ASP A 57 0.74 22.75 9.71
C ASP A 57 0.43 21.75 8.58
N GLU A 58 1.38 21.53 7.66
CA GLU A 58 1.23 20.53 6.59
C GLU A 58 1.09 19.11 7.15
N THR A 59 1.88 18.78 8.17
CA THR A 59 1.77 17.48 8.87
C THR A 59 0.42 17.37 9.59
N ALA A 60 -0.04 18.44 10.24
CA ALA A 60 -1.34 18.46 10.90
C ALA A 60 -2.49 18.23 9.90
N ALA A 61 -2.44 18.87 8.73
CA ALA A 61 -3.40 18.66 7.65
C ALA A 61 -3.36 17.22 7.12
N LEU A 62 -2.16 16.63 6.97
CA LEU A 62 -2.03 15.23 6.55
C LEU A 62 -2.58 14.26 7.61
N ARG A 63 -2.32 14.49 8.89
CA ARG A 63 -2.89 13.70 10.00
C ARG A 63 -4.42 13.72 9.97
N GLN A 64 -5.03 14.89 9.74
CA GLN A 64 -6.49 15.01 9.58
C GLN A 64 -7.02 14.19 8.40
N ARG A 65 -6.31 14.20 7.26
CA ARG A 65 -6.67 13.39 6.08
C ARG A 65 -6.54 11.89 6.35
N VAL A 66 -5.51 11.46 7.08
CA VAL A 66 -5.36 10.06 7.53
C VAL A 66 -6.54 9.67 8.42
N MET A 67 -6.95 10.52 9.36
CA MET A 67 -8.10 10.24 10.24
C MET A 67 -9.43 10.11 9.48
N ARG A 68 -9.64 10.96 8.48
CA ARG A 68 -10.84 10.97 7.62
C ARG A 68 -10.84 9.91 6.53
N SER A 69 -9.76 9.16 6.36
CA SER A 69 -9.74 8.08 5.36
C SER A 69 -10.63 6.92 5.81
N HIS A 70 -11.49 6.46 4.89
CA HIS A 70 -12.45 5.38 5.14
C HIS A 70 -12.06 4.10 4.39
N SER A 71 -11.02 4.16 3.56
CA SER A 71 -10.55 3.03 2.77
C SER A 71 -9.03 2.88 2.77
N LEU A 72 -8.58 1.63 2.62
CA LEU A 72 -7.16 1.30 2.45
C LEU A 72 -6.58 1.95 1.18
N ARG A 73 -7.41 2.16 0.16
CA ARG A 73 -7.05 2.85 -1.08
C ARG A 73 -6.74 4.33 -0.83
N GLU A 74 -7.55 5.03 -0.06
CA GLU A 74 -7.27 6.43 0.32
C GLU A 74 -5.97 6.53 1.12
N LEU A 75 -5.77 5.67 2.12
CA LEU A 75 -4.53 5.61 2.90
C LEU A 75 -3.30 5.34 2.02
N TRP A 76 -3.44 4.47 1.02
CA TRP A 76 -2.39 4.22 0.05
C TRP A 76 -1.98 5.49 -0.70
N HIS A 77 -2.94 6.29 -1.17
CA HIS A 77 -2.65 7.52 -1.90
C HIS A 77 -1.91 8.56 -1.04
N LEU A 78 -2.12 8.54 0.28
CA LEU A 78 -1.42 9.43 1.21
C LEU A 78 0.06 9.08 1.41
N ARG A 79 0.52 7.89 0.99
CA ARG A 79 1.91 7.44 1.17
C ARG A 79 2.94 8.33 0.48
N ALA A 80 2.64 8.82 -0.72
CA ALA A 80 3.53 9.74 -1.45
C ALA A 80 3.67 11.07 -0.70
N GLU A 81 2.62 11.47 0.01
CA GLU A 81 2.59 12.70 0.79
C GLU A 81 3.33 12.53 2.13
N VAL A 82 3.16 11.39 2.80
CA VAL A 82 3.97 11.01 3.97
C VAL A 82 5.46 10.99 3.60
N TYR A 83 5.82 10.33 2.50
CA TYR A 83 7.21 10.27 2.04
C TYR A 83 7.79 11.66 1.82
N ARG A 84 7.07 12.52 1.10
CA ARG A 84 7.51 13.88 0.82
C ARG A 84 7.77 14.66 2.11
N LEU A 85 6.83 14.63 3.06
CA LEU A 85 6.97 15.35 4.32
C LEU A 85 8.13 14.81 5.17
N VAL A 86 8.25 13.49 5.31
CA VAL A 86 9.37 12.89 6.07
C VAL A 86 10.71 13.20 5.41
N ALA A 87 10.77 13.20 4.07
CA ALA A 87 11.99 13.51 3.34
C ALA A 87 12.43 14.97 3.53
N VAL A 88 11.46 15.90 3.60
CA VAL A 88 11.70 17.32 3.86
C VAL A 88 12.11 17.57 5.31
N HIS A 89 11.48 16.89 6.27
CA HIS A 89 11.69 17.11 7.70
C HIS A 89 12.91 16.38 8.27
N HIS A 90 13.26 15.20 7.74
CA HIS A 90 14.32 14.35 8.26
C HIS A 90 15.39 14.09 7.20
N SER A 91 15.10 13.17 6.29
CA SER A 91 15.97 12.79 5.19
C SER A 91 15.24 11.81 4.27
N GLN A 92 15.77 11.63 3.06
CA GLN A 92 15.29 10.61 2.13
C GLN A 92 15.37 9.20 2.73
N ALA A 93 16.47 8.86 3.42
CA ALA A 93 16.66 7.53 4.01
C ALA A 93 15.61 7.23 5.09
N GLU A 94 15.29 8.22 5.93
CA GLU A 94 14.25 8.10 6.95
C GLU A 94 12.85 7.95 6.31
N ALA A 95 12.59 8.70 5.25
CA ALA A 95 11.35 8.59 4.49
C ALA A 95 11.17 7.20 3.89
N GLU A 96 12.21 6.63 3.28
CA GLU A 96 12.20 5.26 2.76
C GLU A 96 11.97 4.23 3.88
N HIS A 97 12.65 4.38 5.02
CA HIS A 97 12.49 3.49 6.16
C HIS A 97 11.05 3.46 6.70
N ARG A 98 10.46 4.64 6.95
CA ARG A 98 9.08 4.76 7.42
C ARG A 98 8.08 4.26 6.38
N LEU A 99 8.30 4.59 5.12
CA LEU A 99 7.47 4.15 4.01
C LEU A 99 7.51 2.62 3.83
N ALA A 100 8.66 1.99 4.06
CA ALA A 100 8.83 0.54 4.06
C ALA A 100 8.10 -0.12 5.24
N ASN A 101 8.11 0.49 6.42
CA ASN A 101 7.28 0.03 7.54
C ASN A 101 5.79 0.06 7.19
N LEU A 102 5.32 1.20 6.67
CA LEU A 102 3.93 1.35 6.23
C LEU A 102 3.55 0.37 5.11
N ASN A 103 4.50 -0.03 4.24
CA ASN A 103 4.27 -1.00 3.15
C ASN A 103 3.85 -2.37 3.66
N ARG A 104 4.23 -2.77 4.88
CA ARG A 104 3.88 -4.09 5.43
C ARG A 104 2.38 -4.29 5.60
N HIS A 105 1.62 -3.21 5.76
CA HIS A 105 0.17 -3.25 5.89
C HIS A 105 -0.57 -3.52 4.58
N PHE A 106 0.13 -3.46 3.45
CA PHE A 106 -0.43 -3.67 2.13
C PHE A 106 0.06 -5.03 1.60
N PRO A 107 -0.64 -6.14 1.90
CA PRO A 107 -0.19 -7.45 1.44
C PRO A 107 -0.25 -7.52 -0.09
N THR A 108 0.90 -7.78 -0.71
CA THR A 108 0.97 -8.33 -2.06
C THR A 108 0.11 -9.60 -2.06
N ARG A 109 -0.91 -9.68 -2.91
CA ARG A 109 -1.68 -10.92 -3.08
C ARG A 109 -0.69 -12.07 -3.27
N ALA A 110 -0.65 -13.02 -2.33
CA ALA A 110 -0.20 -14.35 -2.66
C ALA A 110 -1.12 -14.86 -3.79
N PRO A 111 -0.59 -15.52 -4.83
CA PRO A 111 -1.43 -16.20 -5.79
C PRO A 111 -2.33 -17.15 -5.00
N ARG A 112 -3.63 -17.14 -5.27
CA ARG A 112 -4.56 -18.13 -4.72
C ARG A 112 -4.09 -19.50 -5.24
N SER A 113 -3.27 -20.20 -4.46
CA SER A 113 -3.15 -21.63 -4.52
C SER A 113 -4.52 -22.19 -4.14
N GLY A 114 -5.23 -22.64 -5.16
CA GLY A 114 -6.55 -23.25 -5.07
C GLY A 114 -7.00 -23.76 -6.44
N PHE A 115 -6.06 -24.23 -7.27
CA PHE A 115 -6.37 -25.24 -8.28
C PHE A 115 -6.79 -26.49 -7.50
N MET A 116 -8.09 -26.74 -7.38
CA MET A 116 -8.59 -28.08 -7.08
C MET A 116 -8.61 -28.86 -8.41
N PRO A 117 -7.85 -29.96 -8.56
CA PRO A 117 -8.22 -30.98 -9.51
C PRO A 117 -9.38 -31.80 -8.91
N LEU A 118 -10.40 -32.05 -9.72
CA LEU A 118 -11.41 -33.10 -9.51
C LEU A 118 -10.79 -34.47 -9.79
#